data_AF-A0A7Y1CNI0-F1
#
_entry.id   AF-A0A7Y1CNI0-F1
#
_cell.length_a   1.000
_cell.length_b   1.000
_cell.length_c   1.000
_cell.angle_alpha   90.00
_cell.angle_beta   90.00
_cell.angle_gamma   90.00
#
_symmetry.space_group_name_H-M   'P 1'
#
loop_
_entity.id
_entity.type
_entity.pdbx_description
1 polymer ?
#
loop_
_entity_poly.entity_id
_entity_poly.type
_entity_poly.pdbx_seq_one_letter_code
_entity_poly.pdbx_strand_id
1 'polypeptide(L)'
;TQNVDALHDQAGSLDVIELHGSLHRVLCLDCGQRSQRDAIQQQLQALNPYLAGVDAVQAPDGDTLLDPAFEERFQVPRCPYCDGDRLKPDVVFFGENVAQTTAARALSAVHEAAGLLVVGSSLMAYSAFRLCRAVAEQGKPLLAINFGKTRADELLDLKLGEPCDRLLPLLAERLLR
;
A
#
# COMPACT_ATOMS: atom_id res chain seq x y z
N THR A 1 -3.93 -1.19 -5.70
CA THR A 1 -4.04 -0.21 -4.60
C THR A 1 -2.69 0.39 -4.26
N GLN A 2 -2.64 1.62 -3.74
CA GLN A 2 -1.44 2.24 -3.16
C GLN A 2 -1.34 1.99 -1.65
N ASN A 3 -2.44 1.57 -1.02
CA ASN A 3 -2.49 1.28 0.41
C ASN A 3 -1.73 -0.01 0.71
N VAL A 4 -1.29 -0.13 1.96
CA VAL A 4 -0.52 -1.27 2.48
C VAL A 4 -1.27 -2.00 3.60
N ASP A 5 -2.57 -1.71 3.76
CA ASP A 5 -3.44 -2.14 4.86
C ASP A 5 -4.07 -3.54 4.67
N ALA A 6 -4.01 -4.07 3.44
CA ALA A 6 -4.67 -5.30 2.98
C ALA A 6 -6.21 -5.31 3.11
N LEU A 7 -6.87 -4.15 3.20
CA LEU A 7 -8.33 -4.09 3.34
C LEU A 7 -9.06 -4.58 2.07
N HIS A 8 -8.45 -4.45 0.89
CA HIS A 8 -9.01 -5.02 -0.34
C HIS A 8 -9.09 -6.55 -0.27
N ASP A 9 -8.02 -7.20 0.20
CA ASP A 9 -7.96 -8.66 0.34
C ASP A 9 -8.96 -9.13 1.40
N GLN A 10 -9.02 -8.44 2.55
CA GLN A 10 -9.99 -8.74 3.61
C GLN A 10 -11.45 -8.56 3.15
N ALA A 11 -11.71 -7.61 2.25
CA ALA A 11 -13.01 -7.42 1.62
C ALA A 11 -13.33 -8.47 0.53
N GLY A 12 -12.40 -9.40 0.23
CA GLY A 12 -12.57 -10.43 -0.78
C GLY A 12 -12.39 -9.93 -2.22
N SER A 13 -11.69 -8.81 -2.41
CA SER A 13 -11.36 -8.31 -3.75
C SER A 13 -10.46 -9.32 -4.47
N LEU A 14 -10.73 -9.54 -5.76
CA LEU A 14 -9.90 -10.38 -6.62
C LEU A 14 -8.92 -9.52 -7.44
N ASP A 15 -7.84 -10.12 -7.92
CA ASP A 15 -6.84 -9.50 -8.81
C ASP A 15 -6.21 -8.20 -8.26
N VAL A 16 -6.05 -8.10 -6.94
CA VAL A 16 -5.46 -6.94 -6.27
C VAL A 16 -3.96 -6.83 -6.60
N ILE A 17 -3.56 -5.69 -7.14
CA ILE A 17 -2.13 -5.32 -7.28
C ILE A 17 -1.78 -4.33 -6.16
N GLU A 18 -1.07 -4.82 -5.13
CA GLU A 18 -0.52 -4.02 -4.05
C GLU A 18 0.73 -3.25 -4.54
N LEU A 19 0.52 -2.05 -5.09
CA LEU A 19 1.58 -1.27 -5.75
C LEU A 19 2.72 -0.91 -4.79
N HIS A 20 2.40 -0.68 -3.53
CA HIS A 20 3.37 -0.34 -2.48
C HIS A 20 3.59 -1.47 -1.48
N GLY A 21 3.23 -2.71 -1.83
CA GLY A 21 3.37 -3.85 -0.93
C GLY A 21 2.32 -3.89 0.19
N SER A 22 2.63 -4.55 1.31
CA SER A 22 1.68 -4.84 2.39
C SER A 22 2.37 -4.88 3.75
N LEU A 23 1.75 -4.28 4.76
CA LEU A 23 2.23 -4.34 6.15
C LEU A 23 2.02 -5.71 6.80
N HIS A 24 1.20 -6.57 6.20
CA HIS A 24 0.95 -7.95 6.67
C HIS A 24 2.11 -8.90 6.37
N ARG A 25 3.14 -8.43 5.65
CA ARG A 25 4.31 -9.22 5.28
C ARG A 25 5.61 -8.52 5.67
N VAL A 26 6.62 -9.34 5.92
CA VAL A 26 8.00 -8.92 6.19
C VAL A 26 8.90 -9.56 5.16
N LEU A 27 9.75 -8.76 4.53
CA LEU A 27 10.74 -9.15 3.54
C LEU A 27 12.13 -9.21 4.21
N CYS A 28 12.85 -10.30 3.98
CA CYS A 28 14.29 -10.34 4.27
C CYS A 28 15.07 -9.76 3.08
N LEU A 29 15.90 -8.76 3.33
CA LEU A 29 16.73 -8.11 2.31
C LEU A 29 17.97 -8.94 1.94
N ASP A 30 18.31 -9.96 2.73
CA ASP A 30 19.45 -10.85 2.47
C ASP A 30 19.10 -11.98 1.50
N CYS A 31 17.94 -12.62 1.68
CA CYS A 31 17.53 -13.78 0.88
C CYS A 31 16.26 -13.58 0.05
N GLY A 32 15.57 -12.44 0.21
CA GLY A 32 14.34 -12.12 -0.53
C GLY A 32 13.09 -12.91 -0.09
N GLN A 33 13.19 -13.76 0.94
CA GLN A 33 12.05 -14.51 1.46
C GLN A 33 11.07 -13.63 2.23
N ARG A 34 9.79 -13.99 2.16
CA ARG A 34 8.70 -13.30 2.86
C ARG A 34 8.20 -14.13 4.04
N SER A 35 7.89 -13.43 5.13
CA SER A 35 7.24 -13.99 6.32
C SER A 35 5.96 -13.23 6.64
N GLN A 36 5.03 -13.88 7.33
CA GLN A 36 3.85 -13.20 7.87
C GLN A 36 4.26 -12.22 8.99
N ARG A 37 3.70 -11.02 8.99
CA ARG A 37 4.02 -9.99 10.00
C ARG A 37 3.70 -10.45 11.42
N ASP A 38 2.63 -11.22 11.61
CA ASP A 38 2.23 -11.77 12.91
C ASP A 38 3.26 -12.74 13.49
N ALA A 39 3.85 -13.59 12.64
CA ALA A 39 4.89 -14.51 13.08
C ALA A 39 6.13 -13.74 13.57
N ILE A 40 6.51 -12.67 12.86
CA ILE A 40 7.60 -11.79 13.27
C ILE A 40 7.21 -10.99 14.53
N GLN A 41 5.93 -10.62 14.70
CA GLN A 41 5.44 -9.93 15.90
C GLN A 41 5.62 -10.77 17.15
N GLN A 42 5.30 -12.06 17.08
CA GLN A 42 5.47 -12.97 18.21
C GLN A 42 6.94 -13.09 18.63
N GLN A 43 7.86 -13.13 17.65
CA GLN A 43 9.30 -13.13 17.93
C GLN A 43 9.76 -11.82 18.56
N LEU A 44 9.30 -10.68 18.04
CA LEU A 44 9.59 -9.36 18.60
C LEU A 44 9.13 -9.26 20.07
N GLN A 45 7.94 -9.76 20.39
CA GLN A 45 7.42 -9.77 21.77
C GLN A 45 8.24 -10.67 22.69
N ALA A 46 8.65 -11.85 22.21
CA ALA A 46 9.48 -12.78 22.98
C ALA A 46 10.89 -12.23 23.26
N LEU A 47 11.48 -11.51 22.30
CA LEU A 47 12.81 -10.90 22.43
C LEU A 47 12.79 -9.60 23.24
N ASN A 48 11.65 -8.89 23.27
CA ASN A 48 11.52 -7.58 23.90
C ASN A 48 10.38 -7.55 24.93
N PRO A 49 10.35 -8.44 25.95
CA PRO A 49 9.25 -8.52 26.91
C PRO A 49 9.09 -7.25 27.75
N TYR A 50 10.13 -6.41 27.86
CA TYR A 50 10.10 -5.14 28.59
C TYR A 50 9.20 -4.08 27.94
N LEU A 51 8.82 -4.26 26.68
CA LEU A 51 7.88 -3.38 25.97
C LEU A 51 6.41 -3.81 26.15
N ALA A 52 6.16 -4.94 26.83
CA ALA A 52 4.80 -5.40 27.06
C ALA A 52 4.03 -4.40 27.94
N GLY A 53 2.90 -3.90 27.44
CA GLY A 53 2.05 -2.94 28.16
C GLY A 53 2.57 -1.50 28.14
N VAL A 54 3.59 -1.18 27.32
CA VAL A 54 3.97 0.20 27.05
C VAL A 54 2.96 0.80 26.06
N ASP A 55 2.15 1.73 26.56
CA ASP A 55 1.26 2.52 25.70
C ASP A 55 2.05 3.61 25.00
N ALA A 56 1.89 3.72 23.69
CA ALA A 56 2.59 4.69 22.89
C ALA A 56 1.70 5.22 21.77
N VAL A 57 1.85 6.50 21.44
CA VAL A 57 1.01 7.19 20.45
C VAL A 57 1.52 6.87 19.05
N GLN A 58 0.67 6.23 18.24
CA GLN A 58 0.98 5.88 16.86
C GLN A 58 0.76 7.07 15.91
N ALA A 59 1.70 7.23 14.99
CA ALA A 59 1.58 8.08 13.82
C ALA A 59 0.74 7.39 12.72
N PRO A 60 0.27 8.12 11.69
CA PRO A 60 -0.58 7.56 10.62
C PRO A 60 0.06 6.44 9.80
N ASP A 61 1.39 6.35 9.75
CA ASP A 61 2.17 5.27 9.11
C ASP A 61 2.42 4.08 10.05
N GLY A 62 1.97 4.17 11.30
CA GLY A 62 2.14 3.15 12.34
C GLY A 62 3.41 3.34 13.18
N ASP A 63 4.23 4.35 12.90
CA ASP A 63 5.44 4.63 13.68
C ASP A 63 5.09 5.16 15.07
N THR A 64 6.01 5.01 16.01
CA THR A 64 5.86 5.56 17.35
C THR A 64 7.23 6.00 17.88
N LEU A 65 7.27 7.18 18.48
CA LEU A 65 8.48 7.67 19.15
C LEU A 65 8.71 6.84 20.42
N LEU A 66 9.78 6.06 20.42
CA LEU A 66 10.25 5.34 21.59
C LEU A 66 11.29 6.21 22.33
N ASP A 67 11.32 6.10 23.67
CA ASP A 67 12.43 6.64 24.45
C ASP A 67 13.74 5.98 23.98
N PRO A 68 14.83 6.73 23.74
CA PRO A 68 16.10 6.16 23.31
C PRO A 68 16.60 4.99 24.19
N ALA A 69 16.29 5.02 25.49
CA ALA A 69 16.66 3.94 26.41
C ALA A 69 15.98 2.60 26.08
N PHE A 70 14.80 2.63 25.45
CA PHE A 70 14.10 1.45 24.94
C PHE A 70 14.63 1.01 23.56
N GLU A 71 14.98 1.97 22.70
CA GLU A 71 15.49 1.72 21.35
C GLU A 71 16.86 1.04 21.38
N GLU A 72 17.78 1.49 22.25
CA GLU A 72 19.14 0.92 22.37
C GLU A 72 19.16 -0.58 22.73
N ARG A 73 18.09 -1.06 23.40
CA ARG A 73 17.98 -2.44 23.89
C ARG A 73 17.13 -3.31 22.97
N PHE A 74 16.54 -2.73 21.94
CA PHE A 74 15.58 -3.41 21.08
C PHE A 74 16.26 -4.48 20.23
N GLN A 75 15.75 -5.70 20.30
CA GLN A 75 16.24 -6.83 19.55
C GLN A 75 15.32 -7.11 18.37
N VAL A 76 15.85 -6.89 17.17
CA VAL A 76 15.21 -7.30 15.91
C VAL A 76 15.48 -8.79 15.68
N PRO A 77 14.45 -9.62 15.42
CA PRO A 77 14.65 -11.04 15.12
C PRO A 77 15.41 -11.23 13.80
N ARG A 78 16.10 -12.36 13.70
CA ARG A 78 16.76 -12.79 12.47
C ARG A 78 15.78 -13.46 11.51
N CYS A 79 16.14 -13.48 10.24
CA CYS A 79 15.36 -14.13 9.19
C CYS A 79 15.24 -15.64 9.46
N PRO A 80 14.00 -16.19 9.51
CA PRO A 80 13.79 -17.61 9.79
C PRO A 80 14.27 -18.54 8.67
N TYR A 81 14.65 -18.01 7.50
CA TYR A 81 15.06 -18.80 6.34
C TYR A 81 16.57 -18.79 6.09
N CYS A 82 17.28 -17.71 6.46
CA CYS A 82 18.71 -17.57 6.18
C CYS A 82 19.55 -17.03 7.34
N ASP A 83 18.94 -16.79 8.51
CA ASP A 83 19.57 -16.15 9.68
C ASP A 83 20.14 -14.74 9.42
N GLY A 84 19.72 -14.08 8.33
CA GLY A 84 20.06 -12.69 8.01
C GLY A 84 19.46 -11.69 9.01
N ASP A 85 20.07 -10.52 9.15
CA ASP A 85 19.70 -9.49 10.13
C ASP A 85 18.86 -8.34 9.54
N ARG A 86 18.69 -8.31 8.21
CA ARG A 86 17.95 -7.25 7.52
C ARG A 86 16.52 -7.67 7.20
N LEU A 87 15.66 -7.60 8.21
CA LEU A 87 14.21 -7.70 8.03
C LEU A 87 13.59 -6.31 7.85
N LYS A 88 12.65 -6.22 6.91
CA LYS A 88 11.96 -4.97 6.59
C LYS A 88 10.48 -5.28 6.34
N PRO A 89 9.52 -4.44 6.76
CA PRO A 89 8.15 -4.54 6.27
C PRO A 89 8.13 -4.58 4.73
N ASP A 90 7.34 -5.47 4.13
CA ASP A 90 7.27 -5.68 2.67
C ASP A 90 6.44 -4.57 2.01
N VAL A 91 6.83 -3.32 2.25
CA VAL A 91 6.23 -2.09 1.72
C VAL A 91 7.25 -1.27 0.94
N VAL A 92 6.82 -0.40 0.05
CA VAL A 92 7.73 0.52 -0.65
C VAL A 92 7.86 1.80 0.19
N PHE A 93 9.05 2.09 0.70
CA PHE A 93 9.32 3.34 1.42
C PHE A 93 9.53 4.53 0.47
N PHE A 94 9.43 5.75 1.02
CA PHE A 94 9.78 6.95 0.27
C PHE A 94 11.22 6.88 -0.22
N GLY A 95 11.42 7.13 -1.52
CA GLY A 95 12.71 7.00 -2.19
C GLY A 95 12.99 5.62 -2.76
N GLU A 96 12.21 4.59 -2.39
CA GLU A 96 12.30 3.27 -3.01
C GLU A 96 11.49 3.19 -4.31
N ASN A 97 11.87 2.26 -5.18
CA ASN A 97 11.12 1.96 -6.38
C ASN A 97 10.14 0.81 -6.11
N VAL A 98 8.96 0.91 -6.71
CA VAL A 98 8.04 -0.22 -6.84
C VAL A 98 8.76 -1.38 -7.54
N ALA A 99 8.62 -2.59 -7.01
CA ALA A 99 9.19 -3.79 -7.61
C ALA A 99 8.84 -3.89 -9.10
N GLN A 100 9.82 -4.16 -9.94
CA GLN A 100 9.68 -4.10 -11.40
C GLN A 100 8.54 -5.00 -11.91
N THR A 101 8.40 -6.20 -11.35
CA THR A 101 7.34 -7.15 -11.69
C THR A 101 5.95 -6.60 -11.34
N THR A 102 5.79 -5.96 -10.17
CA THR A 102 4.56 -5.30 -9.75
C THR A 102 4.22 -4.11 -10.65
N ALA A 103 5.21 -3.26 -10.95
CA ALA A 103 5.03 -2.12 -11.84
C ALA A 103 4.64 -2.55 -13.26
N ALA A 104 5.27 -3.60 -13.79
CA ALA A 104 4.94 -4.17 -15.09
C ALA A 104 3.51 -4.74 -15.13
N ARG A 105 3.10 -5.48 -14.09
CA ARG A 105 1.72 -5.98 -13.96
C ARG A 105 0.70 -4.86 -13.92
N ALA A 106 0.95 -3.81 -13.13
CA ALA A 106 0.06 -2.65 -13.04
C ALA A 106 -0.08 -1.93 -14.39
N LEU A 107 1.03 -1.78 -15.12
CA LEU A 107 1.01 -1.15 -16.44
C LEU A 107 0.28 -2.01 -17.48
N SER A 108 0.49 -3.33 -17.48
CA SER A 108 -0.24 -4.26 -18.37
C SER A 108 -1.75 -4.18 -18.13
N ALA A 109 -2.18 -4.23 -16.86
CA ALA A 109 -3.59 -4.12 -16.50
C ALA A 109 -4.22 -2.82 -17.03
N VAL A 110 -3.48 -1.71 -16.94
CA VAL A 110 -3.91 -0.41 -17.50
C VAL A 110 -3.95 -0.41 -19.04
N HIS A 111 -3.00 -1.07 -19.71
CA HIS A 111 -3.01 -1.21 -21.16
C HIS A 111 -4.17 -2.06 -21.67
N GLU A 112 -4.61 -3.04 -20.90
CA GLU A 112 -5.73 -3.93 -21.27
C GLU A 112 -7.09 -3.36 -20.86
N ALA A 113 -7.14 -2.55 -19.80
CA ALA A 113 -8.37 -1.94 -19.31
C ALA A 113 -9.01 -0.99 -20.33
N ALA A 114 -10.35 -0.93 -20.33
CA ALA A 114 -11.11 0.01 -21.13
C ALA A 114 -11.05 1.47 -20.60
N GLY A 115 -10.69 1.64 -19.33
CA GLY A 115 -10.56 2.93 -18.65
C GLY A 115 -10.07 2.75 -17.22
N LEU A 116 -9.86 3.85 -16.49
CA LEU A 116 -9.38 3.84 -15.11
C LEU A 116 -10.24 4.74 -14.22
N LEU A 117 -10.67 4.20 -13.08
CA LEU A 117 -11.31 4.94 -12.00
C LEU A 117 -10.33 5.06 -10.82
N VAL A 118 -9.94 6.29 -10.49
CA VAL A 118 -9.14 6.60 -9.30
C VAL A 118 -10.07 6.90 -8.12
N VAL A 119 -9.84 6.26 -6.98
CA VAL A 119 -10.62 6.50 -5.77
C VAL A 119 -9.70 6.90 -4.62
N GLY A 120 -9.98 8.01 -3.96
CA GLY A 120 -9.35 8.36 -2.69
C GLY A 120 -7.83 8.60 -2.76
N SER A 121 -7.30 9.12 -3.87
CA SER A 121 -5.88 9.41 -4.01
C SER A 121 -5.61 10.80 -4.57
N SER A 122 -4.67 11.51 -3.94
CA SER A 122 -4.11 12.75 -4.47
C SER A 122 -3.22 12.53 -5.70
N LEU A 123 -2.78 11.29 -5.95
CA LEU A 123 -1.86 10.92 -7.03
C LEU A 123 -0.55 11.72 -7.03
N MET A 124 -0.14 12.29 -5.90
CA MET A 124 1.12 13.04 -5.84
C MET A 124 2.32 12.13 -6.04
N ALA A 125 2.25 10.90 -5.51
CA ALA A 125 3.23 9.85 -5.75
C ALA A 125 3.25 9.45 -7.24
N TYR A 126 4.43 9.53 -7.85
CA TYR A 126 4.59 9.28 -9.28
C TYR A 126 4.26 7.83 -9.68
N SER A 127 4.44 6.87 -8.76
CA SER A 127 4.17 5.44 -8.96
C SER A 127 2.74 5.15 -9.43
N ALA A 128 1.74 5.84 -8.89
CA ALA A 128 0.35 5.72 -9.32
C ALA A 128 0.00 6.74 -10.41
N PHE A 129 0.52 7.96 -10.35
CA PHE A 129 0.27 8.98 -11.37
C PHE A 129 0.68 8.55 -12.78
N ARG A 130 1.79 7.81 -12.92
CA ARG A 130 2.21 7.26 -14.22
C ARG A 130 1.18 6.32 -14.86
N LEU A 131 0.35 5.65 -14.06
CA LEU A 131 -0.72 4.80 -14.56
C LEU A 131 -1.83 5.66 -15.17
N CYS A 132 -2.18 6.78 -14.52
CA CYS A 132 -3.13 7.76 -15.05
C CYS A 132 -2.65 8.35 -16.38
N ARG A 133 -1.36 8.71 -16.45
CA ARG A 133 -0.73 9.17 -17.71
C ARG A 133 -0.85 8.13 -18.82
N ALA A 134 -0.53 6.87 -18.53
CA ALA A 134 -0.61 5.81 -19.52
C ALA A 134 -2.04 5.62 -20.07
N VAL A 135 -3.08 5.73 -19.22
CA VAL A 135 -4.49 5.69 -19.65
C VAL A 135 -4.82 6.87 -20.57
N ALA A 136 -4.46 8.08 -20.15
CA ALA A 136 -4.74 9.32 -20.90
C ALA A 136 -4.01 9.34 -22.26
N GLU A 137 -2.76 8.87 -22.31
CA GLU A 137 -1.97 8.76 -23.55
C GLU A 137 -2.59 7.77 -24.56
N GLN A 138 -3.39 6.80 -24.09
CA GLN A 138 -4.15 5.88 -24.94
C GLN A 138 -5.53 6.44 -25.35
N GLY A 139 -5.90 7.65 -24.90
CA GLY A 139 -7.22 8.24 -25.15
C GLY A 139 -8.36 7.47 -24.48
N LYS A 140 -8.08 6.73 -23.40
CA LYS A 140 -9.08 5.95 -22.66
C LYS A 140 -9.69 6.77 -21.52
N PRO A 141 -10.97 6.51 -21.16
CA PRO A 141 -11.62 7.17 -20.04
C PRO A 141 -10.81 7.11 -18.74
N LEU A 142 -10.58 8.28 -18.14
CA LEU A 142 -9.91 8.45 -16.86
C LEU A 142 -10.80 9.27 -15.93
N LEU A 143 -11.31 8.62 -14.89
CA LEU A 143 -12.28 9.19 -13.95
C LEU A 143 -11.69 9.20 -12.54
N ALA A 144 -12.17 10.10 -11.68
CA ALA A 144 -11.82 10.08 -10.26
C ALA A 144 -13.00 10.33 -9.32
N ILE A 145 -13.00 9.65 -8.17
CA ILE A 145 -13.80 9.96 -6.99
C ILE A 145 -12.81 10.36 -5.89
N ASN A 146 -12.64 11.66 -5.68
CA ASN A 146 -11.68 12.14 -4.71
C ASN A 146 -11.98 13.58 -4.26
N PHE A 147 -11.81 13.84 -2.96
CA PHE A 147 -11.83 15.19 -2.41
C PHE A 147 -10.51 15.92 -2.64
N GLY A 148 -10.57 17.25 -2.79
CA GLY A 148 -9.38 18.09 -2.92
C GLY A 148 -8.63 17.87 -4.22
N LYS A 149 -7.45 18.46 -4.35
CA LYS A 149 -6.64 18.45 -5.59
C LYS A 149 -6.02 17.08 -5.85
N THR A 150 -6.04 16.63 -7.11
CA THR A 150 -5.19 15.50 -7.55
C THR A 150 -4.14 15.98 -8.55
N ARG A 151 -3.01 15.29 -8.60
CA ARG A 151 -1.98 15.56 -9.62
C ARG A 151 -2.48 15.33 -11.05
N ALA A 152 -3.52 14.50 -11.22
CA ALA A 152 -4.08 14.16 -12.52
C ALA A 152 -5.27 15.03 -12.93
N ASP A 153 -5.62 16.10 -12.20
CA ASP A 153 -6.85 16.87 -12.47
C ASP A 153 -6.98 17.35 -13.93
N GLU A 154 -5.86 17.68 -14.59
CA GLU A 154 -5.84 18.10 -16.00
C GLU A 154 -5.98 16.94 -17.02
N LEU A 155 -5.81 15.69 -16.56
CA LEU A 155 -5.92 14.48 -17.36
C LEU A 155 -7.29 13.80 -17.20
N LEU A 156 -8.07 14.15 -16.17
CA LEU A 156 -9.34 13.49 -15.86
C LEU A 156 -10.43 13.97 -16.83
N ASP A 157 -11.22 13.03 -17.37
CA ASP A 157 -12.44 13.34 -18.10
C ASP A 157 -13.56 13.81 -17.17
N LEU A 158 -13.58 13.27 -15.94
CA LEU A 158 -14.53 13.62 -14.90
C LEU A 158 -13.95 13.36 -13.52
N LYS A 159 -14.24 14.26 -12.59
CA LYS A 159 -13.94 14.13 -11.18
C LYS A 159 -15.17 14.41 -10.33
N LEU A 160 -15.47 13.49 -9.42
CA LEU A 160 -16.55 13.62 -8.46
C LEU A 160 -15.95 13.84 -7.06
N GLY A 161 -16.25 14.98 -6.47
CA GLY A 161 -15.82 15.37 -5.11
C GLY A 161 -16.83 14.93 -4.06
N GLU A 162 -17.13 13.64 -3.99
CA GLU A 162 -18.12 13.04 -3.08
C GLU A 162 -17.48 11.90 -2.26
N PRO A 163 -18.03 11.54 -1.08
CA PRO A 163 -17.57 10.40 -0.31
C PRO A 163 -17.66 9.10 -1.12
N CYS A 164 -16.55 8.37 -1.23
CA CYS A 164 -16.50 7.15 -2.04
C CYS A 164 -17.34 6.00 -1.46
N ASP A 165 -17.45 5.94 -0.13
CA ASP A 165 -18.32 5.02 0.62
C ASP A 165 -19.80 5.22 0.30
N ARG A 166 -20.22 6.44 -0.06
CA ARG A 166 -21.58 6.73 -0.52
C ARG A 166 -21.74 6.50 -2.03
N LEU A 167 -20.79 6.95 -2.83
CA LEU A 167 -20.93 6.99 -4.29
C LEU A 167 -20.71 5.62 -4.96
N LEU A 168 -19.75 4.83 -4.49
CA LEU A 168 -19.45 3.52 -5.09
C LEU A 168 -20.62 2.53 -5.01
N PRO A 169 -21.34 2.38 -3.87
CA PRO A 169 -22.52 1.51 -3.83
C PRO A 169 -23.61 1.94 -4.83
N LEU A 170 -23.89 3.24 -4.94
CA LEU A 170 -24.88 3.78 -5.89
C LEU A 170 -24.51 3.51 -7.34
N LEU A 171 -23.22 3.61 -7.68
CA LEU A 171 -22.70 3.27 -9.01
C LEU A 171 -22.87 1.76 -9.29
N ALA A 172 -22.50 0.92 -8.33
CA ALA A 172 -22.64 -0.53 -8.47
C ALA A 172 -24.10 -0.94 -8.69
N GLU A 173 -25.03 -0.41 -7.90
CA GLU A 173 -26.47 -0.65 -8.07
C GLU A 173 -27.00 -0.25 -9.45
N ARG A 174 -26.43 0.78 -10.06
CA ARG A 174 -26.87 1.28 -11.36
C ARG A 174 -26.26 0.53 -12.53
N LEU A 175 -25.07 -0.04 -12.36
CA LEU A 175 -24.38 -0.86 -13.37
C LEU A 175 -24.81 -2.33 -13.37
N LEU A 176 -25.33 -2.82 -12.24
CA LEU A 176 -25.87 -4.18 -12.11
C LEU A 176 -27.35 -4.30 -12.56
N ARG A 177 -27.97 -3.19 -12.98
CA ARG A 177 -29.28 -3.15 -13.63
C ARG A 177 -29.14 -3.20 -15.14
#